data_AF-A0A1E4A068-F1
#
_entry.id   AF-A0A1E4A068-F1
#
_cell.length_a   1.000
_cell.length_b   1.000
_cell.length_c   1.000
_cell.angle_alpha   90.00
_cell.angle_beta   90.00
_cell.angle_gamma   90.00
#
_symmetry.space_group_name_H-M   'P 1'
#
loop_
_entity.id
_entity.type
_entity.pdbx_description
1 polymer ?
#
loop_
_entity_poly.entity_id
_entity_poly.type
_entity_poly.pdbx_seq_one_letter_code
_entity_poly.pdbx_strand_id
1 'polypeptide(L)' 'MLFQNEGEEFAIRARKDAVVLVLSGEPFNEPIVQQGPFVMNTQDEIQQAVRDFNLGRYGSFGRE' A
#
# COMPACT_ATOMS: atom_id res chain seq x y z
N MET A 1 12.31 -0.39 11.09
CA MET A 1 12.09 -1.15 12.34
C MET A 1 10.63 -1.57 12.31
N LEU A 2 10.34 -2.85 12.53
CA LEU A 2 8.96 -3.33 12.64
C LEU A 2 8.70 -3.61 14.12
N PHE A 3 7.67 -2.99 14.68
CA PHE A 3 7.22 -3.26 16.03
C PHE A 3 6.19 -4.38 16.00
N GLN A 4 6.10 -5.14 17.09
CA GLN A 4 4.95 -6.03 17.29
C GLN A 4 3.70 -5.17 17.53
N ASN A 5 2.52 -5.70 17.23
CA ASN A 5 1.25 -5.01 17.50
C ASN A 5 0.83 -5.17 18.97
N GLU A 6 1.79 -4.98 19.87
CA GLU A 6 1.64 -5.11 21.32
C GLU A 6 2.33 -3.93 22.00
N GLY A 7 1.71 -3.40 23.06
CA GLY A 7 2.16 -2.20 23.75
C GLY A 7 1.68 -0.89 23.11
N GLU A 8 1.85 0.21 23.84
CA GLU A 8 1.28 1.52 23.48
C GLU A 8 2.35 2.59 23.23
N GLU A 9 3.61 2.31 23.58
CA GLU A 9 4.69 3.31 23.58
C GLU A 9 5.98 2.76 22.98
N PHE A 10 6.70 3.61 22.26
CA PHE A 10 8.08 3.36 21.84
C PHE A 10 8.88 4.66 21.88
N ALA A 11 10.20 4.55 22.07
CA ALA A 11 11.10 5.70 22.13
C ALA A 11 12.11 5.67 20.98
N ILE A 12 12.32 6.83 20.34
CA ILE A 12 13.37 7.03 19.34
C ILE A 12 14.33 8.10 19.85
N ARG A 13 15.63 7.82 19.78
CA ARG A 13 16.69 8.81 20.04
C ARG A 13 17.67 8.88 18.88
N ALA A 14 17.75 10.04 18.25
CA ALA A 14 18.76 10.32 17.23
C ALA A 14 20.09 10.76 17.89
N ARG A 15 21.23 10.35 17.31
CA ARG A 15 22.58 10.78 17.76
C ARG A 15 23.14 11.95 16.94
N LYS A 16 22.48 12.28 15.83
CA LYS A 16 22.77 13.36 14.88
C LYS A 16 21.44 13.76 14.23
N ASP A 17 21.45 14.78 13.37
CA ASP A 17 20.28 15.23 12.63
C ASP A 17 19.63 14.07 11.85
N ALA A 18 18.31 13.95 12.00
CA ALA A 18 17.55 12.87 11.42
C ALA A 18 16.13 13.33 11.07
N VAL A 19 15.60 12.80 9.97
CA VAL A 19 14.17 12.87 9.62
C VAL A 19 13.58 11.47 9.83
N VAL A 20 12.50 11.39 10.59
CA VAL A 20 11.86 10.14 10.96
C VAL A 20 10.41 10.15 10.47
N LEU A 21 10.02 9.09 9.76
CA LEU A 21 8.63 8.82 9.38
C LEU A 21 8.13 7.62 10.20
N VAL A 22 7.05 7.82 10.94
CA VAL A 22 6.36 6.76 11.67
C VAL A 22 5.05 6.47 10.95
N LEU A 23 4.82 5.19 10.64
CA LEU A 23 3.58 4.70 10.06
C LEU A 23 3.00 3.64 10.99
N SER A 24 1.72 3.76 11.31
CA SER A 24 0.97 2.81 12.14
C SER A 24 -0.42 2.62 11.53
N GLY A 25 -0.97 1.42 11.66
CA GLY A 25 -2.31 1.11 11.18
C GLY A 25 -2.78 -0.23 11.76
N GLU A 26 -4.09 -0.40 11.79
CA GLU A 26 -4.69 -1.69 12.12
C GLU A 26 -4.27 -2.74 11.08
N PRO A 27 -4.01 -4.00 11.48
CA PRO A 27 -3.71 -5.06 10.53
C PRO A 27 -4.80 -5.18 9.46
N PHE A 28 -4.39 -5.08 8.19
CA PHE A 28 -5.24 -5.34 7.05
C PHE A 28 -5.45 -6.86 6.93
N ASN A 29 -6.48 -7.37 7.63
CA ASN A 29 -6.78 -8.80 7.78
C ASN A 29 -7.52 -9.40 6.56
N GLU A 30 -7.26 -8.88 5.37
CA GLU A 30 -7.83 -9.37 4.12
C GLU A 30 -6.73 -9.96 3.24
N PRO A 31 -7.05 -10.91 2.35
CA PRO A 31 -6.09 -11.39 1.37
C PRO A 31 -5.53 -10.24 0.54
N ILE A 32 -4.22 -10.30 0.26
CA ILE A 32 -3.53 -9.35 -0.60
C ILE A 32 -2.99 -10.13 -1.79
N VAL A 33 -3.46 -9.78 -2.99
CA VAL A 33 -2.93 -10.27 -4.26
C VAL A 33 -2.42 -9.06 -5.04
N GLN A 34 -1.15 -9.10 -5.44
CA GLN A 34 -0.49 -8.01 -6.16
C GLN A 34 0.01 -8.47 -7.52
N GLN A 35 -0.26 -7.68 -8.56
CA GLN A 35 0.36 -7.82 -9.87
C GLN A 35 0.63 -6.45 -10.49
N GLY A 36 1.91 -6.09 -10.61
CA GLY A 36 2.32 -4.79 -11.13
C GLY A 36 1.75 -3.63 -10.30
N PRO A 37 1.02 -2.68 -10.90
CA PRO A 37 0.45 -1.53 -10.20
C PRO A 37 -0.88 -1.84 -9.48
N PHE A 38 -1.39 -3.07 -9.58
CA PHE A 38 -2.69 -3.45 -9.02
C PHE A 38 -2.52 -4.30 -7.76
N VAL A 39 -3.28 -3.96 -6.72
CA VAL A 39 -3.41 -4.70 -5.47
C VAL A 39 -4.91 -4.92 -5.23
N MET A 40 -5.34 -6.17 -5.11
CA MET A 40 -6.73 -6.58 -4.89
C MET A 40 -6.79 -7.74 -3.88
N ASN A 41 -7.98 -8.23 -3.56
CA ASN A 41 -8.15 -9.34 -2.63
C ASN A 41 -8.06 -10.71 -3.31
N THR A 42 -8.36 -10.82 -4.61
CA THR A 42 -8.35 -12.08 -5.36
C THR A 42 -7.64 -12.01 -6.71
N GLN A 43 -7.26 -13.17 -7.25
CA GLN A 43 -6.63 -13.25 -8.58
C GLN A 43 -7.59 -12.82 -9.70
N ASP A 44 -8.89 -13.11 -9.58
CA ASP A 44 -9.91 -12.73 -10.56
C ASP A 44 -10.09 -11.21 -10.64
N GLU A 45 -10.06 -10.52 -9.49
CA GLU A 45 -10.08 -9.05 -9.42
C GLU A 45 -8.86 -8.43 -10.08
N ILE A 46 -7.68 -9.02 -9.92
CA ILE A 46 -6.48 -8.60 -10.65
C ILE A 46 -6.68 -8.73 -12.16
N GLN A 47 -7.21 -9.87 -12.63
CA GLN A 47 -7.46 -10.07 -14.06
C GLN A 47 -8.49 -9.07 -14.59
N GLN A 48 -9.51 -8.73 -13.80
CA GLN A 48 -10.47 -7.70 -14.13
C GLN A 48 -9.83 -6.32 -14.22
N ALA A 49 -9.01 -5.93 -13.24
CA ALA A 49 -8.33 -4.64 -13.22
C ALA A 49 -7.39 -4.45 -14.43
N VAL A 50 -6.65 -5.50 -14.79
CA VAL A 50 -5.78 -5.50 -15.98
C VAL A 50 -6.60 -5.35 -17.25
N ARG A 51 -7.73 -6.06 -17.39
CA ARG A 51 -8.64 -5.89 -18.54
C ARG A 51 -9.17 -4.46 -18.61
N ASP A 52 -9.61 -3.90 -17.50
CA ASP A 52 -10.18 -2.55 -17.44
C ASP A 52 -9.15 -1.48 -17.80
N PHE A 53 -7.91 -1.64 -17.34
CA PHE A 53 -6.79 -0.79 -17.75
C PHE A 53 -6.54 -0.87 -19.25
N ASN A 54 -6.44 -2.08 -19.81
CA ASN A 54 -6.20 -2.30 -21.23
C ASN A 54 -7.33 -1.76 -22.12
N LEU A 55 -8.56 -1.75 -21.60
CA LEU A 55 -9.74 -1.18 -22.26
C LEU A 55 -9.85 0.35 -22.07
N GLY A 56 -8.90 0.99 -21.38
CA GLY A 56 -8.90 2.45 -21.15
C GLY A 56 -9.99 2.92 -20.18
N ARG A 57 -10.52 2.04 -19.33
CA ARG A 57 -11.63 2.35 -18.41
C ARG A 57 -11.22 3.19 -17.19
N TYR A 58 -9.92 3.43 -17.00
CA TYR A 58 -9.39 4.32 -15.94
C TYR A 58 -9.14 5.76 -16.40
N GLY A 59 -9.63 6.11 -17.59
CA GLY A 59 -9.48 7.44 -18.16
C GLY A 59 -8.11 7.65 -18.82
N SER A 60 -7.97 8.81 -19.45
CA SER A 60 -6.72 9.26 -20.05
C SER A 60 -6.33 10.61 -19.44
N PHE A 61 -5.03 10.84 -19.27
CA PHE A 61 -4.54 12.17 -18.96
C PHE A 61 -4.69 13.02 -20.23
N GLY A 62 -5.78 13.78 -20.32
CA GLY A 62 -5.94 14.79 -21.36
C GLY A 62 -4.79 15.78 -21.28
N ARG A 63 -4.07 15.95 -22.38
CA ARG A 63 -3.21 17.13 -22.57
C ARG A 63 -4.07 18.18 -23.27
N GLU A 64 -4.41 19.23 -22.55
CA GLU A 64 -4.67 20.53 -23.18
C GLU A 64 -3.33 21.23 -23.43
#